data_AF-A0A818V6V5-F1
#
_entry.id   AF-A0A818V6V5-F1
#
_cell.length_a   1.000
_cell.length_b   1.000
_cell.length_c   1.000
_cell.angle_alpha   90.00
_cell.angle_beta   90.00
_cell.angle_gamma   90.00
#
_symmetry.space_group_name_H-M   'P 1'
#
loop_
_entity.id
_entity.type
_entity.pdbx_description
1 polymer ?
#
loop_
_entity_poly.entity_id
_entity_poly.type
_entity_poly.pdbx_seq_one_letter_code
_entity_poly.pdbx_strand_id
1 'polypeptide(L)'
;MPKFRAMGFTSAYNYLEVRFDRSVRMAASLMFSLYMLIYMALVLYAPALALSQTTGLNIWLSVISIGVICTFYSSIGGMKAVIWTDVLQAVIMFVGMLAAIIQGLIVLGGLKRTFSLAYQGGRIELNNVSLDPRTRHTVWSFLIGNSFNALNLYGFNQTQIQRYMCVKSTRAAQHALFINAVGVACIIILSGIMGLVIYAYYVGCDPYMAGYINDRDQTFPYFVMEVLGSKKGLPGIFLACIFSGSLSTISSGLNSLTAVLIEDIYKGLLRRQMTDERQGFISKIFSVILGAVVIALTYIVSNLGSIINAAISLSGVLSGPIMGIFMLGFFFPRVNARDALIGFLCGMAMVIWIFLGAQFTKNQRKSSQLPLLTVNCVNLTIANTTTIETTIE
;
A
#
# COMPACT_ATOMS: atom_id res chain seq x y z
N MET A 1 -14.22 -15.68 -9.39
CA MET A 1 -13.49 -16.93 -9.10
C MET A 1 -13.88 -18.10 -10.02
N PRO A 2 -15.08 -18.71 -9.93
CA PRO A 2 -15.40 -19.88 -10.76
C PRO A 2 -15.31 -19.61 -12.27
N LYS A 3 -15.81 -18.44 -12.72
CA LYS A 3 -15.73 -18.01 -14.12
C LYS A 3 -14.28 -17.89 -14.61
N PHE A 4 -13.40 -17.20 -13.88
CA PHE A 4 -11.98 -17.07 -14.26
C PHE A 4 -11.26 -18.42 -14.33
N ARG A 5 -11.53 -19.34 -13.39
CA ARG A 5 -10.95 -20.69 -13.42
C ARG A 5 -11.43 -21.54 -14.59
N ALA A 6 -12.72 -21.46 -14.92
CA ALA A 6 -13.28 -22.19 -16.06
C ALA A 6 -12.68 -21.72 -17.40
N MET A 7 -12.28 -20.45 -17.50
CA MET A 7 -11.71 -19.87 -18.72
C MET A 7 -10.20 -20.09 -18.86
N GLY A 8 -9.48 -20.43 -17.79
CA GLY A 8 -8.05 -20.78 -17.87
C GLY A 8 -7.11 -19.64 -18.28
N PHE A 9 -7.56 -18.38 -18.23
CA PHE A 9 -6.74 -17.26 -18.72
C PHE A 9 -5.62 -16.87 -17.75
N THR A 10 -4.45 -16.57 -18.31
CA THR A 10 -3.29 -16.01 -17.59
C THR A 10 -3.55 -14.56 -17.17
N SER A 11 -4.19 -13.76 -18.02
CA SER A 11 -4.61 -12.39 -17.72
C SER A 11 -6.12 -12.33 -17.45
N ALA A 12 -6.52 -11.67 -16.36
CA ALA A 12 -7.90 -11.37 -16.06
C ALA A 12 -8.57 -10.52 -17.15
N TYR A 13 -7.80 -9.71 -17.88
CA TYR A 13 -8.29 -8.82 -18.93
C TYR A 13 -8.68 -9.56 -20.22
N ASN A 14 -8.24 -10.82 -20.41
CA ASN A 14 -8.72 -11.67 -21.51
C ASN A 14 -10.24 -11.86 -21.46
N TYR A 15 -10.82 -11.89 -20.26
CA TYR A 15 -12.26 -11.93 -20.10
C TYR A 15 -12.95 -10.73 -20.78
N LEU A 16 -12.35 -9.53 -20.71
CA LEU A 16 -12.92 -8.33 -21.31
C LEU A 16 -12.89 -8.38 -22.84
N GLU A 17 -11.89 -9.01 -23.44
CA GLU A 17 -11.87 -9.22 -24.90
C GLU A 17 -12.93 -10.21 -25.36
N VAL A 18 -13.08 -11.32 -24.62
CA VAL A 18 -14.11 -12.32 -24.93
C VAL A 18 -15.52 -11.75 -24.73
N ARG A 19 -15.71 -10.90 -23.71
CA ARG A 19 -17.01 -10.31 -23.39
C ARG A 19 -17.35 -9.12 -24.28
N PHE A 20 -16.37 -8.28 -24.60
CA PHE A 20 -16.56 -7.04 -25.34
C PHE A 20 -15.72 -7.07 -26.60
N ASP A 21 -14.53 -6.48 -26.57
CA ASP A 21 -13.59 -6.48 -27.67
C ASP A 21 -12.16 -6.23 -27.15
N ARG A 22 -11.22 -6.27 -28.09
CA ARG A 22 -9.82 -6.03 -27.82
C ARG A 22 -9.51 -4.60 -27.35
N SER A 23 -10.29 -3.61 -27.78
CA SER A 23 -10.13 -2.21 -27.38
C SER A 23 -10.33 -2.06 -25.88
N VAL A 24 -11.39 -2.68 -25.33
CA VAL A 24 -11.69 -2.69 -23.90
C VAL A 24 -10.61 -3.42 -23.10
N ARG A 25 -10.10 -4.57 -23.60
CA ARG A 25 -8.97 -5.28 -22.98
C ARG A 25 -7.73 -4.40 -22.88
N MET A 26 -7.34 -3.74 -23.97
CA MET A 26 -6.15 -2.89 -24.01
C MET A 26 -6.28 -1.68 -23.09
N ALA A 27 -7.44 -1.02 -23.07
CA ALA A 27 -7.68 0.13 -22.20
C ALA A 27 -7.56 -0.27 -20.71
N ALA A 28 -8.18 -1.38 -20.31
CA ALA A 28 -8.13 -1.86 -18.93
C ALA A 28 -6.72 -2.34 -18.52
N SER A 29 -6.02 -3.07 -19.39
CA SER A 29 -4.68 -3.60 -19.09
C SER A 29 -3.62 -2.49 -19.01
N LEU A 30 -3.70 -1.45 -19.86
CA LEU A 30 -2.83 -0.27 -19.77
C LEU A 30 -3.08 0.52 -18.48
N MET A 31 -4.34 0.73 -18.12
CA MET A 31 -4.69 1.43 -16.88
C MET A 31 -4.24 0.66 -15.64
N PHE A 32 -4.39 -0.66 -15.63
CA PHE A 32 -3.84 -1.51 -14.58
C PHE A 32 -2.31 -1.43 -14.51
N SER A 33 -1.65 -1.40 -15.67
CA SER A 33 -0.20 -1.32 -15.74
C SER A 33 0.31 -0.02 -15.12
N LEU A 34 -0.33 1.11 -15.45
CA LEU A 34 -0.02 2.40 -14.85
C LEU A 34 -0.30 2.40 -13.34
N TYR A 35 -1.45 1.88 -12.91
CA TYR A 35 -1.80 1.74 -11.50
C TYR A 35 -0.74 0.98 -10.71
N MET A 36 -0.37 -0.21 -11.20
CA MET A 36 0.57 -1.07 -10.49
C MET A 36 1.97 -0.46 -10.39
N LEU A 37 2.44 0.23 -11.44
CA LEU A 37 3.73 0.92 -11.39
C LEU A 37 3.78 1.97 -10.29
N ILE A 38 2.76 2.83 -10.20
CA ILE A 38 2.74 3.90 -9.20
C ILE A 38 2.50 3.32 -7.79
N TYR A 39 1.64 2.31 -7.67
CA TYR A 39 1.39 1.64 -6.41
C TYR A 39 2.66 0.96 -5.86
N MET A 40 3.42 0.25 -6.69
CA MET A 40 4.69 -0.36 -6.27
C MET A 40 5.72 0.69 -5.85
N ALA A 41 5.77 1.84 -6.54
CA ALA A 41 6.67 2.94 -6.17
C ALA A 41 6.32 3.56 -4.81
N LEU A 42 5.04 3.73 -4.49
CA LEU A 42 4.58 4.14 -3.16
C LEU A 42 4.99 3.13 -2.08
N VAL A 43 4.78 1.84 -2.37
CA VAL A 43 5.09 0.76 -1.45
C VAL A 43 6.60 0.59 -1.22
N LEU A 44 7.44 0.95 -2.20
CA LEU A 44 8.90 0.95 -2.07
C LEU A 44 9.43 2.10 -1.19
N TYR A 45 8.73 3.23 -1.14
CA TYR A 45 9.18 4.40 -0.38
C TYR A 45 9.09 4.21 1.14
N ALA A 46 8.00 3.64 1.65
CA ALA A 46 7.79 3.42 3.09
C ALA A 46 8.92 2.61 3.78
N PRO A 47 9.38 1.45 3.27
CA PRO A 47 10.48 0.71 3.86
C PRO A 47 11.82 1.45 3.74
N ALA A 48 12.03 2.19 2.64
CA ALA A 48 13.24 2.98 2.47
C ALA A 48 13.32 4.12 3.49
N LEU A 49 12.18 4.75 3.80
CA LEU A 49 12.05 5.74 4.85
C LEU A 49 12.39 5.13 6.23
N ALA A 50 11.83 3.95 6.54
CA ALA A 50 12.12 3.25 7.79
C ALA A 50 13.61 2.86 7.91
N LEU A 51 14.22 2.35 6.83
CA LEU A 51 15.63 2.00 6.81
C LEU A 51 16.52 3.23 7.04
N SER A 52 16.23 4.32 6.33
CA SER A 52 16.96 5.59 6.48
C SER A 52 16.90 6.12 7.92
N GLN A 53 15.73 6.07 8.55
CA GLN A 53 15.55 6.52 9.95
C GLN A 53 16.27 5.65 10.98
N THR A 54 16.32 4.34 10.74
CA THR A 54 16.93 3.40 11.70
C THR A 54 18.44 3.29 11.56
N THR A 55 18.99 3.48 10.35
CA THR A 55 20.43 3.31 10.07
C THR A 55 21.17 4.63 9.87
N GLY A 56 20.45 5.74 9.71
CA GLY A 56 21.03 7.02 9.31
C GLY A 56 21.48 7.06 7.83
N LEU A 57 21.22 6.01 7.05
CA LEU A 57 21.56 5.97 5.63
C LEU A 57 20.76 7.00 4.84
N ASN A 58 21.36 7.47 3.74
CA ASN A 58 20.63 8.29 2.77
C ASN A 58 19.39 7.54 2.26
N ILE A 59 18.25 8.22 2.20
CA ILE A 59 16.97 7.63 1.76
C ILE A 59 17.05 7.07 0.33
N TRP A 60 17.79 7.71 -0.57
CA TRP A 60 17.95 7.22 -1.95
C TRP A 60 18.78 5.95 -2.02
N LEU A 61 19.81 5.83 -1.17
CA LEU A 61 20.56 4.59 -1.04
C LEU A 61 19.67 3.45 -0.51
N SER A 62 18.75 3.79 0.41
CA SER A 62 17.74 2.85 0.91
C SER A 62 16.75 2.43 -0.18
N VAL A 63 16.25 3.36 -0.99
CA VAL A 63 15.36 3.08 -2.13
C VAL A 63 16.06 2.17 -3.15
N ILE A 64 17.28 2.50 -3.56
CA ILE A 64 18.02 1.74 -4.57
C ILE A 64 18.33 0.33 -4.05
N SER A 65 18.84 0.20 -2.83
CA SER A 65 19.18 -1.11 -2.25
C SER A 65 17.96 -2.03 -2.15
N ILE A 66 16.86 -1.56 -1.55
CA ILE A 66 15.64 -2.35 -1.39
C ILE A 66 15.02 -2.67 -2.77
N GLY A 67 15.01 -1.70 -3.69
CA GLY A 67 14.47 -1.87 -5.03
C GLY A 67 15.25 -2.88 -5.86
N VAL A 68 16.58 -2.85 -5.81
CA VAL A 68 17.46 -3.81 -6.49
C VAL A 68 17.29 -5.20 -5.91
N ILE A 69 17.33 -5.35 -4.58
CA ILE A 69 17.08 -6.63 -3.91
C ILE A 69 15.73 -7.19 -4.35
N CYS A 70 14.69 -6.35 -4.29
CA CYS A 70 13.33 -6.75 -4.64
C CYS A 70 13.20 -7.23 -6.09
N THR A 71 13.77 -6.46 -7.01
CA THR A 71 13.73 -6.75 -8.44
C THR A 71 14.47 -8.05 -8.75
N PHE A 72 15.65 -8.24 -8.15
CA PHE A 72 16.49 -9.39 -8.38
C PHE A 72 15.79 -10.70 -7.99
N TYR A 73 15.30 -10.80 -6.74
CA TYR A 73 14.66 -12.04 -6.28
C TYR A 73 13.35 -12.32 -7.03
N SER A 74 12.57 -11.27 -7.35
CA SER A 74 11.30 -11.40 -8.08
C SER A 74 11.52 -11.88 -9.52
N SER A 75 12.59 -11.40 -10.17
CA SER A 75 12.92 -11.80 -11.53
C SER A 75 13.33 -13.28 -11.62
N ILE A 76 14.00 -13.82 -10.60
CA ILE A 76 14.52 -15.20 -10.63
C ILE A 76 13.47 -16.21 -10.16
N GLY A 77 12.68 -15.88 -9.13
CA GLY A 77 11.88 -16.85 -8.40
C GLY A 77 10.61 -17.35 -9.10
N GLY A 78 10.01 -16.52 -9.96
CA GLY A 78 8.68 -16.81 -10.54
C GLY A 78 7.58 -16.98 -9.48
N MET A 79 6.33 -17.20 -9.93
CA MET A 79 5.16 -17.19 -9.02
C MET A 79 5.25 -18.19 -7.86
N LYS A 80 5.83 -19.38 -8.07
CA LYS A 80 5.96 -20.39 -6.99
C LYS A 80 6.90 -19.94 -5.88
N ALA A 81 8.07 -19.39 -6.21
CA ALA A 81 8.99 -18.91 -5.19
C ALA A 81 8.42 -17.68 -4.47
N VAL A 82 7.76 -16.78 -5.20
CA VAL A 82 7.07 -15.62 -4.63
C VAL A 82 6.06 -16.04 -3.56
N ILE A 83 5.24 -17.08 -3.83
CA ILE A 83 4.28 -17.58 -2.83
C ILE A 83 4.99 -18.08 -1.56
N TRP A 84 6.09 -18.80 -1.68
CA TRP A 84 6.83 -19.30 -0.52
C TRP A 84 7.50 -18.18 0.29
N THR A 85 8.09 -17.19 -0.39
CA THR A 85 8.66 -16.03 0.28
C THR A 85 7.59 -15.22 1.01
N ASP A 86 6.39 -15.07 0.42
CA ASP A 86 5.28 -14.36 1.04
C ASP A 86 4.81 -15.04 2.33
N VAL A 87 4.79 -16.38 2.39
CA VAL A 87 4.40 -17.10 3.61
C VAL A 87 5.37 -16.78 4.75
N LEU A 88 6.67 -16.82 4.49
CA LEU A 88 7.69 -16.46 5.48
C LEU A 88 7.57 -14.99 5.89
N GLN A 89 7.39 -14.10 4.92
CA GLN A 89 7.21 -12.66 5.14
C GLN A 89 5.98 -12.35 5.99
N ALA A 90 4.85 -13.05 5.77
CA ALA A 90 3.65 -12.89 6.58
C ALA A 90 3.91 -13.22 8.06
N VAL A 91 4.64 -14.30 8.35
CA VAL A 91 5.01 -14.67 9.74
C VAL A 91 5.87 -13.57 10.37
N ILE A 92 6.89 -13.08 9.65
CA ILE A 92 7.77 -12.02 10.13
C ILE A 92 6.98 -10.73 10.40
N MET A 93 6.01 -10.39 9.54
CA MET A 93 5.14 -9.23 9.74
C MET A 93 4.32 -9.33 11.02
N PHE A 94 3.71 -10.49 11.29
CA PHE A 94 2.94 -10.71 12.51
C PHE A 94 3.83 -10.61 13.77
N VAL A 95 4.98 -11.27 13.77
CA VAL A 95 5.90 -11.27 14.91
C VAL A 95 6.44 -9.87 15.18
N GLY A 96 6.88 -9.14 14.15
CA GLY A 96 7.44 -7.80 14.32
C GLY A 96 6.42 -6.78 14.82
N MET A 97 5.19 -6.83 14.30
CA MET A 97 4.12 -5.96 14.75
C MET A 97 3.71 -6.26 16.21
N LEU A 98 3.59 -7.53 16.58
CA LEU A 98 3.30 -7.91 17.97
C LEU A 98 4.41 -7.49 18.93
N ALA A 99 5.68 -7.69 18.56
CA ALA A 99 6.82 -7.30 19.39
C ALA A 99 6.82 -5.80 19.70
N ALA A 100 6.57 -4.96 18.69
CA ALA A 100 6.51 -3.52 18.85
C ALA A 100 5.29 -3.08 19.69
N ILE A 101 4.12 -3.71 19.52
CA ILE A 101 2.93 -3.40 20.34
C ILE A 101 3.19 -3.77 21.80
N ILE A 102 3.66 -4.99 22.06
CA ILE A 102 3.90 -5.50 23.42
C ILE A 102 4.90 -4.59 24.13
N GLN A 103 6.02 -4.25 23.49
CA GLN A 103 7.00 -3.37 24.10
C GLN A 103 6.42 -1.97 24.36
N GLY A 104 5.70 -1.39 23.41
CA GLY A 104 5.04 -0.09 23.59
C GLY A 104 4.06 -0.10 24.77
N LEU A 105 3.29 -1.18 24.91
CA LEU A 105 2.37 -1.35 26.05
C LEU A 105 3.11 -1.48 27.38
N ILE A 106 4.26 -2.18 27.43
CA ILE A 106 5.07 -2.29 28.65
C ILE A 106 5.55 -0.91 29.09
N VAL A 107 6.09 -0.11 28.16
CA VAL A 107 6.59 1.25 28.46
C VAL A 107 5.47 2.18 28.91
N LEU A 108 4.27 2.04 28.35
CA LEU A 108 3.10 2.84 28.71
C LEU A 108 2.40 2.40 30.01
N GLY A 109 2.82 1.30 30.63
CA GLY A 109 2.15 0.77 31.83
C GLY A 109 0.83 0.03 31.53
N GLY A 110 0.69 -0.52 30.32
CA GLY A 110 -0.37 -1.45 29.94
C GLY A 110 -1.50 -0.87 29.09
N LEU A 111 -2.33 -1.79 28.55
CA LEU A 111 -3.38 -1.49 27.58
C LEU A 111 -4.42 -0.48 28.08
N LYS A 112 -4.81 -0.58 29.36
CA LYS A 112 -5.85 0.27 29.95
C LYS A 112 -5.44 1.75 29.92
N ARG A 113 -4.18 2.06 30.24
CA ARG A 113 -3.65 3.43 30.23
C ARG A 113 -3.55 3.97 28.80
N THR A 114 -3.09 3.16 27.86
CA THR A 114 -3.05 3.53 26.43
C THR A 114 -4.43 3.92 25.90
N PHE A 115 -5.44 3.08 26.16
CA PHE A 115 -6.81 3.37 25.72
C PHE A 115 -7.41 4.57 26.42
N SER A 116 -7.15 4.78 27.72
CA SER A 116 -7.65 5.98 28.41
C SER A 116 -7.04 7.27 27.85
N LEU A 117 -5.74 7.27 27.54
CA LEU A 117 -5.07 8.42 26.93
C LEU A 117 -5.60 8.69 25.52
N ALA A 118 -5.77 7.66 24.70
CA ALA A 118 -6.34 7.78 23.37
C ALA A 118 -7.79 8.30 23.40
N TYR A 119 -8.59 7.86 24.36
CA TYR A 119 -9.97 8.31 24.54
C TYR A 119 -10.03 9.79 24.98
N GLN A 120 -9.24 10.18 25.98
CA GLN A 120 -9.12 11.57 26.42
C GLN A 120 -8.61 12.50 25.31
N GLY A 121 -7.71 11.98 24.46
CA GLY A 121 -7.19 12.66 23.29
C GLY A 121 -8.15 12.75 22.09
N GLY A 122 -9.37 12.21 22.21
CA GLY A 122 -10.36 12.19 21.12
C GLY A 122 -9.95 11.34 19.92
N ARG A 123 -9.03 10.38 20.08
CA ARG A 123 -8.50 9.57 18.96
C ARG A 123 -9.35 8.34 18.63
N ILE A 124 -10.33 8.03 19.46
CA ILE A 124 -11.26 6.92 19.28
C ILE A 124 -12.63 7.49 18.94
N GLU A 125 -12.93 7.57 17.65
CA GLU A 125 -14.24 7.98 17.14
C GLU A 125 -14.90 6.80 16.40
N LEU A 126 -15.92 6.20 17.01
CA LEU A 126 -16.61 5.03 16.44
C LEU A 126 -17.93 5.38 15.73
N ASN A 127 -18.53 6.53 16.07
CA ASN A 127 -19.94 6.82 15.74
C ASN A 127 -20.11 8.04 14.81
N ASN A 128 -19.15 8.32 13.92
CA ASN A 128 -19.31 9.38 12.94
C ASN A 128 -20.19 8.92 11.76
N VAL A 129 -21.50 9.13 11.86
CA VAL A 129 -22.53 8.72 10.87
C VAL A 129 -22.90 9.86 9.90
N SER A 130 -22.05 10.89 9.76
CA SER A 130 -22.32 12.01 8.86
C SER A 130 -22.45 11.55 7.40
N LEU A 131 -23.41 12.15 6.67
CA LEU A 131 -23.58 11.98 5.23
C LEU A 131 -22.84 13.06 4.42
N ASP A 132 -22.12 13.98 5.08
CA ASP A 132 -21.37 15.02 4.38
C ASP A 132 -20.21 14.40 3.56
N PRO A 133 -20.25 14.46 2.22
CA PRO A 133 -19.21 13.87 1.37
C PRO A 133 -17.84 14.56 1.50
N ARG A 134 -17.77 15.67 2.23
CA ARG A 134 -16.52 16.38 2.54
C ARG A 134 -15.79 15.79 3.74
N THR A 135 -16.50 15.06 4.59
CA THR A 135 -15.91 14.40 5.75
C THR A 135 -15.12 13.18 5.29
N ARG A 136 -13.87 13.10 5.75
CA ARG A 136 -12.90 12.15 5.21
C ARG A 136 -13.21 10.70 5.55
N HIS A 137 -13.62 10.46 6.80
CA HIS A 137 -13.93 9.14 7.32
C HIS A 137 -15.24 9.20 8.09
N THR A 138 -16.25 8.49 7.59
CA THR A 138 -17.53 8.24 8.22
C THR A 138 -17.84 6.76 8.17
N VAL A 139 -18.83 6.31 8.94
CA VAL A 139 -19.34 4.94 8.87
C VAL A 139 -19.71 4.57 7.43
N TRP A 140 -20.32 5.51 6.69
CA TRP A 140 -20.71 5.31 5.29
C TRP A 140 -19.52 5.23 4.34
N SER A 141 -18.56 6.15 4.45
CA SER A 141 -17.37 6.10 3.60
C SER A 141 -16.55 4.84 3.85
N PHE A 142 -16.54 4.35 5.10
CA PHE A 142 -15.88 3.10 5.47
C PHE A 142 -16.63 1.89 4.92
N LEU A 143 -17.94 1.79 5.12
CA LEU A 143 -18.74 0.65 4.66
C LEU A 143 -18.76 0.55 3.13
N ILE A 144 -19.14 1.63 2.45
CA ILE A 144 -19.27 1.66 0.99
C ILE A 144 -17.88 1.62 0.34
N GLY A 145 -16.98 2.50 0.79
CA GLY A 145 -15.63 2.61 0.23
C GLY A 145 -14.82 1.33 0.38
N ASN A 146 -14.81 0.70 1.56
CA ASN A 146 -14.10 -0.57 1.72
C ASN A 146 -14.78 -1.72 1.00
N SER A 147 -16.11 -1.73 0.84
CA SER A 147 -16.80 -2.77 0.06
C SER A 147 -16.34 -2.75 -1.40
N PHE A 148 -16.32 -1.57 -2.03
CA PHE A 148 -15.82 -1.43 -3.40
C PHE A 148 -14.32 -1.70 -3.50
N ASN A 149 -13.53 -1.23 -2.52
CA ASN A 149 -12.09 -1.51 -2.49
C ASN A 149 -11.80 -3.01 -2.37
N ALA A 150 -12.51 -3.73 -1.49
CA ALA A 150 -12.38 -5.17 -1.32
C ALA A 150 -12.83 -5.92 -2.57
N LEU A 151 -13.95 -5.51 -3.18
CA LEU A 151 -14.43 -6.11 -4.43
C LEU A 151 -13.39 -5.95 -5.56
N ASN A 152 -12.81 -4.77 -5.70
CA ASN A 152 -11.76 -4.52 -6.67
C ASN A 152 -10.51 -5.38 -6.39
N LEU A 153 -10.01 -5.33 -5.15
CA LEU A 153 -8.80 -6.03 -4.74
C LEU A 153 -8.93 -7.55 -4.90
N TYR A 154 -10.02 -8.15 -4.44
CA TYR A 154 -10.18 -9.61 -4.46
C TYR A 154 -10.90 -10.15 -5.70
N GLY A 155 -11.71 -9.33 -6.36
CA GLY A 155 -12.54 -9.75 -7.49
C GLY A 155 -11.90 -9.53 -8.85
N PHE A 156 -11.18 -8.42 -9.04
CA PHE A 156 -10.73 -7.96 -10.36
C PHE A 156 -9.23 -7.66 -10.45
N ASN A 157 -8.52 -7.60 -9.33
CA ASN A 157 -7.07 -7.37 -9.34
C ASN A 157 -6.32 -8.60 -9.86
N GLN A 158 -5.48 -8.38 -10.87
CA GLN A 158 -4.66 -9.43 -11.48
C GLN A 158 -3.77 -10.16 -10.47
N THR A 159 -3.19 -9.46 -9.49
CA THR A 159 -2.31 -10.06 -8.48
C THR A 159 -3.01 -11.15 -7.67
N GLN A 160 -4.28 -10.93 -7.33
CA GLN A 160 -5.08 -11.90 -6.59
C GLN A 160 -5.61 -13.00 -7.50
N ILE A 161 -6.09 -12.63 -8.70
CA ILE A 161 -6.56 -13.60 -9.70
C ILE A 161 -5.46 -14.61 -10.05
N GLN A 162 -4.22 -14.18 -10.18
CA GLN A 162 -3.11 -15.08 -10.48
C GLN A 162 -2.88 -16.11 -9.37
N ARG A 163 -2.91 -15.70 -8.09
CA ARG A 163 -2.78 -16.61 -6.94
C ARG A 163 -3.89 -17.66 -6.94
N TYR A 164 -5.10 -17.26 -7.29
CA TYR A 164 -6.25 -18.15 -7.34
C TYR A 164 -6.12 -19.27 -8.38
N MET A 165 -5.51 -18.95 -9.53
CA MET A 165 -5.27 -19.90 -10.61
C MET A 165 -4.16 -20.91 -10.26
N CYS A 166 -3.26 -20.57 -9.34
CA CYS A 166 -2.20 -21.48 -8.86
C CYS A 166 -2.70 -22.59 -7.92
N VAL A 167 -3.92 -22.47 -7.38
CA VAL A 167 -4.48 -23.46 -6.45
C VAL A 167 -5.18 -24.57 -7.22
N LYS A 168 -5.07 -25.84 -6.81
CA LYS A 168 -5.63 -26.99 -7.57
C LYS A 168 -7.16 -27.01 -7.70
N SER A 169 -7.90 -26.51 -6.71
CA SER A 169 -9.37 -26.60 -6.66
C SER A 169 -10.04 -25.28 -6.29
N THR A 170 -11.23 -25.02 -6.83
CA THR A 170 -12.05 -23.84 -6.50
C THR A 170 -12.36 -23.75 -5.00
N ARG A 171 -12.65 -24.89 -4.35
CA ARG A 171 -12.90 -24.92 -2.89
C ARG A 171 -11.66 -24.52 -2.09
N ALA A 172 -10.49 -25.02 -2.49
CA ALA A 172 -9.23 -24.65 -1.85
C ALA A 172 -8.91 -23.16 -2.05
N ALA A 173 -9.24 -22.60 -3.21
CA ALA A 173 -9.04 -21.18 -3.48
C ALA A 173 -10.02 -20.29 -2.68
N GLN A 174 -11.27 -20.73 -2.46
CA GLN A 174 -12.22 -20.09 -1.56
C GLN A 174 -11.75 -20.12 -0.11
N HIS A 175 -11.22 -21.26 0.35
CA HIS A 175 -10.66 -21.40 1.68
C HIS A 175 -9.44 -20.49 1.88
N ALA A 176 -8.54 -20.42 0.89
CA ALA A 176 -7.40 -19.50 0.91
C ALA A 176 -7.85 -18.03 1.01
N LEU A 177 -8.91 -17.65 0.29
CA LEU A 177 -9.48 -16.30 0.38
C LEU A 177 -10.03 -16.00 1.78
N PHE A 178 -10.69 -16.98 2.43
CA PHE A 178 -11.19 -16.82 3.79
C PHE A 178 -10.05 -16.66 4.81
N ILE A 179 -9.00 -17.50 4.73
CA ILE A 179 -7.80 -17.35 5.57
C ILE A 179 -7.19 -15.97 5.38
N ASN A 180 -7.07 -15.51 4.12
CA ASN A 180 -6.54 -14.19 3.83
C ASN A 180 -7.41 -13.07 4.44
N ALA A 181 -8.75 -13.17 4.35
CA ALA A 181 -9.66 -12.18 4.94
C ALA A 181 -9.46 -12.08 6.46
N VAL A 182 -9.34 -13.21 7.16
CA VAL A 182 -9.05 -13.24 8.60
C VAL A 182 -7.66 -12.63 8.90
N GLY A 183 -6.63 -13.01 8.14
CA GLY A 183 -5.28 -12.48 8.31
C GLY A 183 -5.20 -10.96 8.13
N VAL A 184 -5.84 -10.43 7.08
CA VAL A 184 -5.91 -8.99 6.82
C VAL A 184 -6.68 -8.27 7.93
N ALA A 185 -7.81 -8.82 8.40
CA ALA A 185 -8.54 -8.25 9.53
C ALA A 185 -7.66 -8.16 10.79
N CYS A 186 -6.91 -9.22 11.12
CA CYS A 186 -5.97 -9.21 12.23
C CYS A 186 -4.89 -8.13 12.07
N ILE A 187 -4.27 -8.02 10.90
CA ILE A 187 -3.23 -7.00 10.62
C ILE A 187 -3.79 -5.58 10.74
N ILE A 188 -5.00 -5.32 10.22
CA ILE A 188 -5.65 -4.01 10.33
C ILE A 188 -5.91 -3.65 11.80
N ILE A 189 -6.43 -4.59 12.60
CA ILE A 189 -6.69 -4.36 14.03
C ILE A 189 -5.38 -4.06 14.78
N LEU A 190 -4.34 -4.87 14.56
CA LEU A 190 -3.03 -4.67 15.17
C LEU A 190 -2.41 -3.33 14.76
N SER A 191 -2.56 -2.93 13.49
CA SER A 191 -2.09 -1.63 12.99
C SER A 191 -2.83 -0.47 13.67
N GLY A 192 -4.15 -0.61 13.89
CA GLY A 192 -4.95 0.36 14.64
C GLY A 192 -4.48 0.49 16.10
N ILE A 193 -4.26 -0.64 16.78
CA ILE A 193 -3.73 -0.66 18.16
C ILE A 193 -2.35 -0.01 18.20
N MET A 194 -1.47 -0.31 17.25
CA MET A 194 -0.16 0.32 17.14
C MET A 194 -0.27 1.84 17.02
N GLY A 195 -1.18 2.35 16.18
CA GLY A 195 -1.43 3.79 16.06
C GLY A 195 -1.85 4.44 17.39
N LEU A 196 -2.69 3.77 18.18
CA LEU A 196 -3.08 4.24 19.52
C LEU A 196 -1.91 4.21 20.51
N VAL A 197 -1.06 3.19 20.45
CA VAL A 197 0.16 3.06 21.26
C VAL A 197 1.13 4.21 20.96
N ILE A 198 1.40 4.48 19.69
CA ILE A 198 2.26 5.59 19.25
C ILE A 198 1.70 6.92 19.76
N TYR A 199 0.39 7.14 19.59
CA TYR A 199 -0.25 8.36 20.09
C TYR A 199 -0.09 8.51 21.61
N ALA A 200 -0.37 7.46 22.37
CA ALA A 200 -0.28 7.48 23.83
C ALA A 200 1.16 7.69 24.33
N TYR A 201 2.16 7.24 23.56
CA TYR A 201 3.57 7.46 23.88
C TYR A 201 3.99 8.92 23.68
N TYR A 202 3.53 9.53 22.60
CA TYR A 202 3.82 10.94 22.28
C TYR A 202 2.79 11.93 22.81
N VAL A 203 1.91 11.50 23.73
CA VAL A 203 0.94 12.40 24.34
C VAL A 203 1.68 13.46 25.18
N GLY A 204 1.73 14.69 24.67
CA GLY A 204 2.48 15.79 25.28
C GLY A 204 3.82 16.11 24.62
N CYS A 205 4.36 15.24 23.76
CA CYS A 205 5.51 15.56 22.92
C CYS A 205 5.40 14.92 21.54
N ASP A 206 4.76 15.63 20.62
CA ASP A 206 4.66 15.19 19.23
C ASP A 206 6.01 15.35 18.51
N PRO A 207 6.60 14.26 17.97
CA PRO A 207 7.95 14.29 17.41
C PRO A 207 8.06 15.10 16.12
N TYR A 208 6.96 15.25 15.37
CA TYR A 208 6.92 16.05 14.15
C TYR A 208 6.89 17.55 14.47
N MET A 209 6.06 17.97 15.42
CA MET A 209 6.03 19.36 15.88
C MET A 209 7.28 19.77 16.67
N ALA A 210 7.92 18.83 17.37
CA ALA A 210 9.18 19.06 18.05
C ALA A 210 10.39 19.16 17.11
N GLY A 211 10.23 18.80 15.83
CA GLY A 211 11.32 18.81 14.84
C GLY A 211 12.27 17.61 14.94
N TYR A 212 11.93 16.55 15.68
CA TYR A 212 12.71 15.31 15.70
C TYR A 212 12.58 14.52 14.40
N ILE A 213 11.46 14.67 13.69
CA ILE A 213 11.20 14.06 12.38
C ILE A 213 10.72 15.11 11.39
N ASN A 214 11.07 14.92 10.11
CA ASN A 214 10.74 15.86 9.03
C ASN A 214 9.43 15.48 8.30
N ASP A 215 9.01 14.23 8.42
CA ASP A 215 7.80 13.71 7.81
C ASP A 215 6.97 12.92 8.83
N ARG A 216 5.65 13.04 8.75
CA ARG A 216 4.72 12.31 9.63
C ARG A 216 4.77 10.81 9.40
N ASP A 217 5.10 10.37 8.19
CA ASP A 217 5.25 8.94 7.87
C ASP A 217 6.50 8.32 8.55
N GLN A 218 7.39 9.15 9.13
CA GLN A 218 8.54 8.70 9.95
C GLN A 218 8.17 8.41 11.41
N THR A 219 6.98 8.80 11.88
CA THR A 219 6.58 8.67 13.29
C THR A 219 6.68 7.23 13.79
N PHE A 220 6.23 6.27 12.97
CA PHE A 220 6.24 4.87 13.38
C PHE A 220 7.66 4.27 13.43
N PRO A 221 8.52 4.43 12.39
CA PRO A 221 9.93 4.06 12.50
C PRO A 221 10.66 4.72 13.68
N TYR A 222 10.41 6.01 13.92
CA TYR A 222 11.02 6.76 15.01
C TYR A 222 10.63 6.20 16.39
N PHE A 223 9.33 5.96 16.61
CA PHE A 223 8.80 5.31 17.81
C PHE A 223 9.47 3.97 18.10
N VAL A 224 9.62 3.13 17.08
CA VAL A 224 10.24 1.82 17.25
C VAL A 224 11.71 1.97 17.65
N MET A 225 12.44 2.91 17.07
CA MET A 225 13.83 3.14 17.47
C MET A 225 13.96 3.61 18.93
N GLU A 226 13.07 4.47 19.40
CA GLU A 226 13.09 4.90 20.81
C GLU A 226 12.76 3.76 21.78
N VAL A 227 11.74 2.96 21.44
CA VAL A 227 11.19 1.95 22.37
C VAL A 227 11.95 0.61 22.32
N LEU A 228 12.50 0.26 21.15
CA LEU A 228 13.19 -1.02 20.92
C LEU A 228 14.70 -0.85 20.73
N GLY A 229 15.22 0.35 20.51
CA GLY A 229 16.64 0.60 20.18
C GLY A 229 17.63 0.07 21.22
N SER A 230 17.26 0.09 22.50
CA SER A 230 18.11 -0.43 23.59
C SER A 230 18.19 -1.97 23.63
N LYS A 231 17.26 -2.67 22.97
CA LYS A 231 17.18 -4.14 22.95
C LYS A 231 17.78 -4.68 21.66
N LYS A 232 18.99 -5.26 21.77
CA LYS A 232 19.70 -5.87 20.62
C LYS A 232 18.78 -6.85 19.88
N GLY A 233 18.67 -6.67 18.55
CA GLY A 233 17.90 -7.54 17.65
C GLY A 233 16.45 -7.12 17.39
N LEU A 234 15.76 -6.46 18.32
CA LEU A 234 14.34 -6.08 18.13
C LEU A 234 14.11 -5.01 17.05
N PRO A 235 14.95 -3.95 16.91
CA PRO A 235 14.85 -3.02 15.78
C PRO A 235 15.05 -3.73 14.43
N GLY A 236 15.92 -4.74 14.37
CA GLY A 236 16.13 -5.55 13.17
C GLY A 236 14.90 -6.38 12.79
N ILE A 237 14.20 -6.95 13.77
CA ILE A 237 12.94 -7.68 13.54
C ILE A 237 11.86 -6.72 13.00
N PHE A 238 11.80 -5.49 13.51
CA PHE A 238 10.89 -4.47 13.00
C PHE A 238 11.20 -4.09 11.54
N LEU A 239 12.46 -3.84 11.22
CA LEU A 239 12.87 -3.56 9.84
C LEU A 239 12.54 -4.72 8.91
N ALA A 240 12.78 -5.96 9.35
CA ALA A 240 12.42 -7.16 8.61
C ALA A 240 10.90 -7.25 8.38
N CYS A 241 10.08 -6.85 9.36
CA CYS A 241 8.61 -6.77 9.23
C CYS A 241 8.17 -5.76 8.17
N ILE A 242 8.69 -4.52 8.20
CA ILE A 242 8.33 -3.51 7.18
C ILE A 242 8.79 -3.96 5.80
N PHE A 243 10.01 -4.48 5.67
CA PHE A 243 10.52 -5.00 4.41
C PHE A 243 9.69 -6.15 3.88
N SER A 244 9.29 -7.08 4.74
CA SER A 244 8.45 -8.22 4.36
C SER A 244 7.12 -7.78 3.71
N GLY A 245 6.47 -6.75 4.27
CA GLY A 245 5.23 -6.21 3.69
C GLY A 245 5.42 -5.56 2.33
N SER A 246 6.47 -4.76 2.16
CA SER A 246 6.74 -4.11 0.87
C SER A 246 7.25 -5.09 -0.18
N LEU A 247 8.15 -6.00 0.19
CA LEU A 247 8.74 -6.98 -0.72
C LEU A 247 7.66 -7.91 -1.29
N SER A 248 6.76 -8.45 -0.47
CA SER A 248 5.65 -9.32 -0.93
C SER A 248 4.74 -8.61 -1.94
N THR A 249 4.49 -7.32 -1.71
CA THR A 249 3.64 -6.50 -2.56
C THR A 249 4.31 -6.18 -3.90
N ILE A 250 5.58 -5.76 -3.88
CA ILE A 250 6.31 -5.40 -5.09
C ILE A 250 6.59 -6.64 -5.94
N SER A 251 6.95 -7.78 -5.35
CA SER A 251 7.19 -9.01 -6.13
C SER A 251 5.93 -9.54 -6.81
N SER A 252 4.82 -9.56 -6.09
CA SER A 252 3.51 -9.91 -6.63
C SER A 252 3.09 -8.95 -7.74
N GLY A 253 3.33 -7.66 -7.53
CA GLY A 253 3.03 -6.62 -8.50
C GLY A 253 3.85 -6.74 -9.77
N LEU A 254 5.18 -6.92 -9.66
CA LEU A 254 6.08 -7.12 -10.78
C LEU A 254 5.69 -8.37 -11.58
N ASN A 255 5.48 -9.51 -10.91
CA ASN A 255 5.11 -10.74 -11.58
C ASN A 255 3.76 -10.63 -12.33
N SER A 256 2.78 -9.98 -11.71
CA SER A 256 1.45 -9.78 -12.31
C SER A 256 1.49 -8.79 -13.47
N LEU A 257 2.27 -7.71 -13.32
CA LEU A 257 2.45 -6.71 -14.35
C LEU A 257 3.20 -7.28 -15.54
N THR A 258 4.28 -8.02 -15.31
CA THR A 258 5.00 -8.75 -16.37
C THR A 258 4.06 -9.72 -17.11
N ALA A 259 3.21 -10.47 -16.40
CA ALA A 259 2.24 -11.36 -17.02
C ALA A 259 1.24 -10.58 -17.92
N VAL A 260 0.73 -9.45 -17.45
CA VAL A 260 -0.18 -8.57 -18.22
C VAL A 260 0.53 -7.97 -19.44
N LEU A 261 1.75 -7.45 -19.29
CA LEU A 261 2.50 -6.89 -20.41
C LEU A 261 2.81 -7.95 -21.47
N ILE A 262 3.09 -9.19 -21.08
CA ILE A 262 3.34 -10.27 -22.04
C ILE A 262 2.06 -10.71 -22.72
N GLU A 263 0.99 -10.99 -21.98
CA GLU A 263 -0.24 -11.54 -22.54
C GLU A 263 -1.05 -10.51 -23.30
N ASP A 264 -1.25 -9.33 -22.71
CA ASP A 264 -2.15 -8.29 -23.23
C ASP A 264 -1.44 -7.36 -24.20
N ILE A 265 -0.19 -6.98 -23.92
CA ILE A 265 0.54 -6.04 -24.77
C ILE A 265 1.40 -6.77 -25.79
N TYR A 266 2.34 -7.63 -25.39
CA TYR A 266 3.25 -8.26 -26.33
C TYR A 266 2.53 -9.24 -27.26
N LYS A 267 1.93 -10.30 -26.71
CA LYS A 267 1.21 -11.32 -27.50
C LYS A 267 -0.06 -10.75 -28.13
N GLY A 268 -0.82 -9.96 -27.35
CA GLY A 268 -1.99 -9.25 -27.82
C GLY A 268 -1.66 -8.40 -29.04
N LEU A 269 -0.82 -7.36 -28.88
CA LEU A 269 -0.49 -6.39 -29.93
C LEU A 269 0.22 -7.03 -31.13
N LEU A 270 1.27 -7.83 -30.91
CA LEU A 270 2.11 -8.38 -31.98
C LEU A 270 1.56 -9.67 -32.61
N ARG A 271 0.48 -10.26 -32.07
CA ARG A 271 -0.12 -11.54 -32.53
C ARG A 271 0.91 -12.67 -32.69
N ARG A 272 1.94 -12.68 -31.84
CA ARG A 272 3.00 -13.70 -31.87
C ARG A 272 2.80 -14.70 -30.75
N GLN A 273 2.75 -15.98 -31.12
CA GLN A 273 2.93 -17.05 -30.15
C GLN A 273 4.41 -17.13 -29.75
N MET A 274 4.66 -17.46 -28.50
CA MET A 274 6.00 -17.60 -27.94
C MET A 274 6.15 -18.98 -27.36
N THR A 275 7.35 -19.56 -27.49
CA THR A 275 7.74 -20.76 -26.74
C THR A 275 7.87 -20.44 -25.25
N ASP A 276 7.62 -21.42 -24.39
CA ASP A 276 7.65 -21.26 -22.94
C ASP A 276 9.02 -20.79 -22.43
N GLU A 277 10.12 -21.28 -23.03
CA GLU A 277 11.49 -20.87 -22.70
C GLU A 277 11.72 -19.38 -23.00
N ARG A 278 11.30 -18.93 -24.19
CA ARG A 278 11.43 -17.53 -24.60
C ARG A 278 10.53 -16.63 -23.75
N GLN A 279 9.34 -17.10 -23.38
CA GLN A 279 8.44 -16.39 -22.47
C GLN A 279 9.05 -16.24 -21.08
N GLY A 280 9.70 -17.28 -20.55
CA GLY A 280 10.43 -17.22 -19.30
C GLY A 280 11.56 -16.20 -19.33
N PHE A 281 12.35 -16.18 -20.41
CA PHE A 281 13.44 -15.22 -20.58
C PHE A 281 12.94 -13.77 -20.70
N ILE A 282 11.93 -13.50 -21.54
CA ILE A 282 11.35 -12.16 -21.68
C ILE A 282 10.70 -11.69 -20.37
N SER A 283 10.05 -12.59 -19.62
CA SER A 283 9.50 -12.28 -18.29
C SER A 283 10.55 -11.74 -17.34
N LYS A 284 11.75 -12.33 -17.34
CA LYS A 284 12.87 -11.87 -16.51
C LYS A 284 13.34 -10.48 -16.90
N ILE A 285 13.51 -10.23 -18.21
CA ILE A 285 13.90 -8.91 -18.73
C ILE A 285 12.86 -7.86 -18.35
N PHE A 286 11.58 -8.14 -18.57
CA PHE A 286 10.50 -7.21 -18.21
C PHE A 286 10.46 -6.95 -16.71
N SER A 287 10.64 -7.97 -15.87
CA SER A 287 10.69 -7.79 -14.41
C SER A 287 11.81 -6.82 -14.00
N VAL A 288 12.99 -6.93 -14.62
CA VAL A 288 14.14 -6.04 -14.36
C VAL A 288 13.86 -4.61 -14.82
N ILE A 289 13.33 -4.43 -16.04
CA ILE A 289 12.97 -3.10 -16.57
C ILE A 289 11.92 -2.44 -15.68
N LEU A 290 10.86 -3.17 -15.32
CA LEU A 290 9.81 -2.66 -14.45
C LEU A 290 10.33 -2.31 -13.06
N GLY A 291 11.24 -3.11 -12.51
CA GLY A 291 11.91 -2.80 -11.24
C GLY A 291 12.67 -1.47 -11.30
N ALA A 292 13.43 -1.25 -12.38
CA ALA A 292 14.13 0.02 -12.60
C ALA A 292 13.15 1.20 -12.74
N VAL A 293 12.04 1.02 -13.45
CA VAL A 293 10.97 2.02 -13.56
C VAL A 293 10.34 2.32 -12.20
N VAL A 294 10.07 1.31 -11.38
CA VAL A 294 9.52 1.49 -10.02
C VAL A 294 10.49 2.30 -9.14
N ILE A 295 11.79 2.01 -9.20
CA ILE A 295 12.82 2.80 -8.49
C ILE A 295 12.82 4.25 -8.96
N ALA A 296 12.79 4.49 -10.27
CA ALA A 296 12.77 5.85 -10.83
C ALA A 296 11.47 6.60 -10.45
N LEU A 297 10.32 5.94 -10.55
CA LEU A 297 9.03 6.52 -10.18
C LEU A 297 8.96 6.86 -8.68
N THR A 298 9.64 6.09 -7.82
CA THR A 298 9.71 6.35 -6.38
C THR A 298 10.19 7.76 -6.08
N TYR A 299 11.07 8.33 -6.92
CA TYR A 299 11.50 9.72 -6.80
C TYR A 299 10.37 10.74 -6.98
N ILE A 300 9.46 10.47 -7.92
CA ILE A 300 8.31 11.33 -8.16
C ILE A 300 7.35 11.21 -6.98
N VAL A 301 7.12 9.98 -6.51
CA VAL A 301 6.12 9.72 -5.46
C VAL A 301 6.55 10.14 -4.07
N SER A 302 7.85 10.24 -3.79
CA SER A 302 8.35 10.79 -2.53
C SER A 302 7.97 12.25 -2.31
N ASN A 303 7.61 12.97 -3.37
CA ASN A 303 7.14 14.35 -3.27
C ASN A 303 5.63 14.46 -3.00
N LEU A 304 4.90 13.32 -2.96
CA LEU A 304 3.45 13.29 -2.78
C LEU A 304 3.00 13.30 -1.31
N GLY A 305 3.57 14.17 -0.46
CA GLY A 305 3.14 14.30 0.94
C GLY A 305 2.90 12.95 1.64
N SER A 306 1.77 12.80 2.35
CA SER A 306 1.44 11.54 3.04
C SER A 306 1.21 10.36 2.07
N ILE A 307 2.05 9.33 2.22
CA ILE A 307 2.12 8.15 1.36
C ILE A 307 0.78 7.40 1.33
N ILE A 308 0.16 7.20 2.51
CA ILE A 308 -1.09 6.43 2.61
C ILE A 308 -2.24 7.15 1.88
N ASN A 309 -2.25 8.48 1.91
CA ASN A 309 -3.27 9.29 1.25
C ASN A 309 -3.10 9.23 -0.26
N ALA A 310 -1.86 9.33 -0.74
CA ALA A 310 -1.52 9.18 -2.15
C ALA A 310 -1.92 7.78 -2.64
N ALA A 311 -1.59 6.72 -1.89
CA ALA A 311 -1.91 5.35 -2.24
C ALA A 311 -3.41 5.09 -2.37
N ILE A 312 -4.21 5.49 -1.37
CA ILE A 312 -5.66 5.26 -1.40
C ILE A 312 -6.32 6.07 -2.52
N SER A 313 -5.95 7.35 -2.66
CA SER A 313 -6.55 8.23 -3.66
C SER A 313 -6.24 7.75 -5.07
N LEU A 314 -4.98 7.42 -5.34
CA LEU A 314 -4.55 6.98 -6.65
C LEU A 314 -5.05 5.57 -7.00
N SER A 315 -5.15 4.68 -6.00
CA SER A 315 -5.81 3.39 -6.17
C SER A 315 -7.26 3.58 -6.60
N GLY A 316 -8.02 4.46 -5.93
CA GLY A 316 -9.39 4.78 -6.33
C GLY A 316 -9.49 5.33 -7.76
N VAL A 317 -8.62 6.28 -8.12
CA VAL A 317 -8.60 6.91 -9.45
C VAL A 317 -8.32 5.91 -10.57
N LEU A 318 -7.32 5.05 -10.39
CA LEU A 318 -6.86 4.19 -11.48
C LEU A 318 -7.61 2.86 -11.54
N SER A 319 -8.02 2.31 -10.39
CA SER A 319 -8.66 0.98 -10.34
C SER A 319 -10.20 1.02 -10.36
N GLY A 320 -10.82 2.13 -9.93
CA GLY A 320 -12.28 2.30 -9.94
C GLY A 320 -12.91 2.10 -11.33
N PRO A 321 -12.43 2.79 -12.38
CA PRO A 321 -12.95 2.59 -13.74
C PRO A 321 -12.77 1.17 -14.26
N ILE A 322 -11.65 0.50 -13.94
CA ILE A 322 -11.39 -0.90 -14.33
C ILE A 322 -12.43 -1.82 -13.71
N MET A 323 -12.68 -1.68 -12.40
CA MET A 323 -13.72 -2.39 -11.69
C MET A 323 -15.09 -2.16 -12.35
N GLY A 324 -15.41 -0.92 -12.73
CA GLY A 324 -16.64 -0.57 -13.43
C GLY A 324 -16.87 -1.38 -14.70
N ILE A 325 -15.86 -1.51 -15.57
CA ILE A 325 -15.96 -2.33 -16.79
C ILE A 325 -16.21 -3.80 -16.43
N PHE A 326 -15.49 -4.35 -15.46
CA PHE A 326 -15.70 -5.75 -15.07
C PHE A 326 -17.13 -5.96 -14.54
N MET A 327 -17.65 -5.05 -13.72
CA MET A 327 -19.04 -5.13 -13.26
C MET A 327 -20.04 -5.05 -14.42
N LEU A 328 -19.83 -4.17 -15.40
CA LEU A 328 -20.64 -4.12 -16.63
C LEU A 328 -20.60 -5.47 -17.37
N GLY A 329 -19.42 -6.06 -17.52
CA GLY A 329 -19.25 -7.35 -18.19
C GLY A 329 -19.97 -8.50 -17.47
N PHE A 330 -19.88 -8.55 -16.14
CA PHE A 330 -20.42 -9.65 -15.34
C PHE A 330 -21.93 -9.59 -15.13
N PHE A 331 -22.48 -8.39 -14.90
CA PHE A 331 -23.86 -8.22 -14.45
C PHE A 331 -24.81 -7.72 -15.55
N PHE A 332 -24.29 -7.09 -16.61
CA PHE A 332 -25.13 -6.48 -17.63
C PHE A 332 -24.91 -7.17 -19.00
N PRO A 333 -25.76 -8.16 -19.36
CA PRO A 333 -25.56 -8.95 -20.58
C PRO A 333 -25.81 -8.15 -21.87
N ARG A 334 -26.58 -7.05 -21.81
CA ARG A 334 -26.97 -6.24 -22.98
C ARG A 334 -25.95 -5.17 -23.38
N VAL A 335 -24.89 -4.97 -22.59
CA VAL A 335 -23.88 -3.93 -22.83
C VAL A 335 -22.93 -4.36 -23.94
N ASN A 336 -22.69 -3.48 -24.92
CA ASN A 336 -21.76 -3.69 -26.02
C ASN A 336 -20.39 -3.07 -25.73
N ALA A 337 -19.39 -3.39 -26.56
CA ALA A 337 -18.02 -2.89 -26.39
C ALA A 337 -17.91 -1.35 -26.42
N ARG A 338 -18.66 -0.70 -27.32
CA ARG A 338 -18.71 0.77 -27.41
C ARG A 338 -19.23 1.40 -26.12
N ASP A 339 -20.32 0.86 -25.58
CA ASP A 339 -20.95 1.34 -24.35
C ASP A 339 -20.01 1.16 -23.15
N ALA A 340 -19.32 0.02 -23.08
CA ALA A 340 -18.33 -0.26 -22.03
C ALA A 340 -17.15 0.72 -22.08
N LEU A 341 -16.65 1.03 -23.28
CA LEU A 341 -15.53 1.97 -23.45
C LEU A 341 -15.95 3.41 -23.12
N ILE A 342 -17.14 3.84 -23.55
CA ILE A 342 -17.67 5.16 -23.21
C ILE A 342 -17.84 5.26 -21.68
N GLY A 343 -18.45 4.24 -21.06
CA GLY A 343 -18.61 4.19 -19.60
C GLY A 343 -17.27 4.26 -18.85
N PHE A 344 -16.25 3.57 -19.35
CA PHE A 344 -14.90 3.65 -18.80
C PHE A 344 -14.28 5.05 -18.90
N LEU A 345 -14.35 5.68 -20.07
CA LEU A 345 -13.79 7.01 -20.30
C LEU A 345 -14.52 8.08 -19.48
N CYS A 346 -15.85 8.03 -19.44
CA CYS A 346 -16.66 8.93 -18.60
C CYS A 346 -16.37 8.73 -17.12
N GLY A 347 -16.28 7.47 -16.66
CA GLY A 347 -15.93 7.13 -15.29
C GLY A 347 -14.53 7.65 -14.91
N MET A 348 -13.54 7.44 -15.79
CA MET A 348 -12.20 7.95 -15.62
C MET A 348 -12.17 9.48 -15.53
N ALA A 349 -12.85 10.18 -16.46
CA ALA A 349 -12.94 11.63 -16.45
C ALA A 349 -13.58 12.17 -15.16
N MET A 350 -14.66 11.54 -14.69
CA MET A 350 -15.34 11.92 -13.45
C MET A 350 -14.44 11.73 -12.23
N VAL A 351 -13.75 10.59 -12.11
CA VAL A 351 -12.89 10.34 -10.95
C VAL A 351 -11.64 11.23 -10.98
N ILE A 352 -11.06 11.52 -12.16
CA ILE A 352 -9.98 12.50 -12.30
C ILE A 352 -10.45 13.89 -11.88
N TRP A 353 -11.65 14.31 -12.32
CA TRP A 353 -12.22 15.60 -11.91
C TRP A 353 -12.38 15.71 -10.39
N ILE A 354 -12.91 14.67 -9.75
CA ILE A 354 -13.05 14.61 -8.28
C ILE A 354 -11.67 14.68 -7.61
N PHE A 355 -10.69 13.92 -8.10
CA PHE A 355 -9.34 13.88 -7.55
C PHE A 355 -8.65 15.25 -7.65
N LEU A 356 -8.65 15.87 -8.83
CA LEU A 356 -8.06 17.18 -9.03
C LEU A 356 -8.76 18.25 -8.19
N GLY A 357 -10.10 18.26 -8.17
CA GLY A 357 -10.88 19.17 -7.33
C GLY A 357 -10.56 19.03 -5.83
N ALA A 358 -10.34 17.80 -5.36
CA ALA A 358 -9.90 17.55 -3.99
C ALA A 358 -8.50 18.10 -3.71
N GLN A 359 -7.55 18.00 -4.66
CA GLN A 359 -6.21 18.59 -4.50
C GLN A 359 -6.26 20.12 -4.49
N PHE A 360 -7.05 20.76 -5.35
CA PHE A 360 -7.19 22.22 -5.37
C PHE A 360 -7.80 22.77 -4.08
N THR A 361 -8.80 22.07 -3.52
CA THR A 361 -9.50 22.51 -2.30
C THR A 361 -8.71 22.18 -1.03
N LYS A 362 -7.76 21.24 -1.08
CA LYS A 362 -6.91 20.85 0.06
C LYS A 362 -6.11 22.04 0.62
N ASN A 363 -5.66 22.95 -0.24
CA ASN A 363 -4.92 24.15 0.19
C ASN A 363 -5.82 25.18 0.89
N GLN A 364 -7.14 25.14 0.68
CA GLN A 364 -8.09 26.06 1.29
C GLN A 364 -8.70 25.52 2.59
N ARG A 365 -8.69 24.20 2.80
CA ARG A 365 -9.22 23.58 4.01
C ARG A 365 -8.08 23.25 4.98
N LYS A 366 -7.94 24.04 6.04
CA LYS A 366 -7.28 23.57 7.27
C LYS A 366 -8.06 22.34 7.73
N SER A 367 -7.54 21.14 7.43
CA SER A 367 -7.99 19.93 8.10
C SER A 367 -7.94 20.21 9.59
N SER A 368 -9.06 20.10 10.30
CA SER A 368 -9.14 20.22 11.75
C SER A 368 -8.42 19.02 12.36
N GLN A 369 -7.08 19.03 12.28
CA GLN A 369 -6.25 18.04 12.92
C GLN A 369 -6.44 18.24 14.42
N LEU A 370 -6.78 17.16 15.11
CA LEU A 370 -6.86 17.16 16.56
C LEU A 370 -5.53 17.67 17.14
N PRO A 371 -5.59 18.49 18.21
CA PRO A 371 -4.42 19.19 18.71
C PRO A 371 -3.30 18.20 19.08
N LEU A 372 -2.08 18.61 18.74
CA LEU A 372 -0.83 17.96 19.13
C LEU A 372 -0.14 18.88 20.13
N LEU A 373 0.54 18.31 21.13
CA LEU A 373 1.17 19.05 22.21
C LEU A 373 2.68 18.80 22.17
N THR A 374 3.45 19.84 22.50
CA THR A 374 4.92 19.80 22.66
C THR A 374 5.36 20.18 24.07
N VAL A 375 4.41 20.27 25.01
CA VAL A 375 4.62 20.77 26.38
C VAL A 375 5.70 19.99 27.14
N ASN A 376 5.83 18.68 26.86
CA ASN A 376 6.77 17.79 27.53
C ASN A 376 7.98 17.44 26.64
N CYS A 377 8.18 18.13 25.52
CA CYS A 377 9.37 17.92 24.69
C CYS A 377 10.60 18.54 25.33
N VAL A 378 11.74 17.84 25.24
CA VAL A 378 13.03 18.41 25.62
C VAL A 378 13.40 19.43 24.53
N ASN A 379 13.41 20.72 24.87
CA ASN A 379 13.72 21.80 23.93
C ASN A 379 15.10 21.58 23.27
N LEU A 380 15.12 21.33 21.96
CA LEU A 380 16.34 21.40 21.15
C LEU A 380 16.93 22.83 21.13
N THR A 381 16.15 23.85 21.46
CA THR A 381 16.56 25.26 21.50
C THR A 381 17.44 25.63 22.69
N ILE A 382 17.50 24.84 23.76
CA ILE A 382 18.32 25.20 24.95
C ILE A 382 19.77 24.68 24.83
N ALA A 383 20.05 23.75 23.90
CA ALA A 383 21.40 23.21 23.72
C ALA A 383 22.39 24.16 23.01
N ASN A 384 21.92 25.27 22.43
CA ASN A 384 22.76 26.25 21.73
C ASN A 384 22.91 27.59 22.47
N THR A 385 22.57 27.68 23.76
CA THR A 385 22.64 28.96 24.52
C THR A 385 23.27 28.82 25.89
N THR A 386 24.28 27.98 26.03
CA THR A 386 25.16 27.96 27.22
C THR A 386 26.61 28.23 26.85
N THR A 387 26.87 29.42 26.29
CA THR A 387 28.16 30.12 26.37
C THR A 387 27.92 31.61 26.10
N ILE A 388 27.33 32.33 27.05
CA ILE A 388 27.70 33.72 27.28
C ILE A 388 28.02 33.80 28.76
N GLU A 389 29.33 33.88 29.01
CA GLU A 389 29.94 34.04 30.31
C GLU A 389 29.36 35.26 31.02
N THR A 390 29.16 35.05 32.32
CA THR A 390 29.11 36.06 33.36
C THR A 390 30.26 37.07 33.21
N THR A 391 29.94 38.36 33.12
CA THR A 391 30.79 39.41 33.70
C THR A 391 29.95 40.28 34.62
N ILE A 392 30.34 40.22 35.89
CA ILE A 392 29.99 41.11 36.99
C ILE A 392 30.95 42.30 36.88
N GLU A 393 30.37 43.51 36.88
CA GLU A 393 30.82 44.82 37.40
C GLU A 393 30.36 45.98 36.52
#